data_AF-A0A8J4SX53-F1
#
_entry.id   AF-A0A8J4SX53-F1
#
_cell.length_a   1.000
_cell.length_b   1.000
_cell.length_c   1.000
_cell.angle_alpha   90.00
_cell.angle_beta   90.00
_cell.angle_gamma   90.00
#
_symmetry.space_group_name_H-M   'P 1'
#
loop_
_entity.id
_entity.type
_entity.pdbx_description
1 polymer ?
#
loop_
_entity_poly.entity_id
_entity_poly.type
_entity_poly.pdbx_seq_one_letter_code
_entity_poly.pdbx_strand_id
1 'polypeptide(L)'
;MSNGCICCTLREDLLKEVERLALDGSFDYILIESTGIGEPVPVAQTFTYIDEELGIDLTKFTRLDTMVTVVDAAQFWRDFYSKETLRDRGQEAGEDDVRGIVHLLTDQVEFCDVLILNKCDLVSEDELIKLEKALHAMQPEARLIRTTHGQIDPREILNTGRFDFEKASQSAGWIRELMKEEHTPETEEYGIHSFVYHRKRPFHPERLLRWIAKWPESIVRSKGLMWLATRNHMAVSFSHAGTSKQLGPAGLWVGAMSEEERQMHFGDTLPPIPDWDEQWGDRVTKLVFIGIDMDRAEIERTLDETLLTEEEMLMNWRELKDPFPAWS
;
A
#
# COMPACT_ATOMS: atom_id res chain seq x y z
N MET A 1 -30.39 6.60 -4.88
CA MET A 1 -30.43 5.78 -3.65
C MET A 1 -29.04 5.21 -3.49
N SER A 2 -28.19 5.87 -2.71
CA SER A 2 -26.78 5.52 -2.52
C SER A 2 -26.67 4.42 -1.45
N ASN A 3 -26.17 3.26 -1.86
CA ASN A 3 -25.72 2.20 -0.95
C ASN A 3 -24.39 2.64 -0.32
N GLY A 4 -24.43 3.66 0.54
CA GLY A 4 -23.25 4.22 1.18
C GLY A 4 -22.60 3.20 2.10
N CYS A 5 -21.40 2.75 1.73
CA CYS A 5 -20.50 2.08 2.67
C CYS A 5 -20.32 2.98 3.90
N ILE A 6 -20.23 2.40 5.10
CA ILE A 6 -20.13 3.18 6.36
C ILE A 6 -18.92 4.13 6.31
N CYS A 7 -17.87 3.77 5.57
CA CYS A 7 -16.70 4.62 5.30
C CYS A 7 -17.02 5.93 4.54
N CYS A 8 -18.00 5.93 3.63
CA CYS A 8 -18.44 7.14 2.91
C CYS A 8 -19.24 8.06 3.82
N THR A 9 -20.20 7.52 4.59
CA THR A 9 -20.98 8.32 5.55
C THR A 9 -20.11 8.90 6.67
N LEU A 10 -19.12 8.15 7.17
CA LEU A 10 -18.15 8.65 8.16
C LEU A 10 -17.29 9.80 7.62
N ARG A 11 -16.94 9.77 6.34
CA ARG A 11 -16.17 10.85 5.70
C ARG A 11 -17.00 12.13 5.57
N GLU A 12 -18.25 12.03 5.14
CA GLU A 12 -19.14 13.20 5.03
C GLU A 12 -19.39 13.86 6.40
N ASP A 13 -19.60 13.06 7.43
CA ASP A 13 -19.84 13.56 8.79
C ASP A 13 -18.59 14.23 9.37
N LEU A 14 -17.40 13.64 9.11
CA LEU A 14 -16.11 14.24 9.50
C LEU A 14 -15.91 15.61 8.85
N LEU A 15 -16.19 15.74 7.55
CA LEU A 15 -16.06 17.01 6.82
C LEU A 15 -16.90 18.13 7.44
N LYS A 16 -18.18 17.84 7.69
CA LYS A 16 -19.13 18.81 8.26
C LYS A 16 -18.73 19.24 9.66
N GLU A 17 -18.32 18.30 10.52
CA GLU A 17 -17.92 18.63 11.89
C GLU A 17 -16.60 19.41 11.95
N VAL A 18 -15.61 19.06 11.12
CA VAL A 18 -14.36 19.80 11.05
C VAL A 18 -14.60 21.22 10.53
N GLU A 19 -15.40 21.41 9.47
CA GLU A 19 -15.74 22.74 8.96
C GLU A 19 -16.43 23.59 10.05
N ARG A 20 -17.41 23.01 10.74
CA ARG A 20 -18.11 23.67 11.85
C ARG A 20 -17.15 24.12 12.95
N LEU A 21 -16.24 23.24 13.37
CA LEU A 21 -15.25 23.55 14.41
C LEU A 21 -14.24 24.60 13.95
N ALA A 22 -13.80 24.54 12.69
CA ALA A 22 -12.87 25.50 12.13
C ALA A 22 -13.50 26.91 12.02
N LEU A 23 -14.80 27.00 11.67
CA LEU A 23 -15.53 28.26 11.60
C LEU A 23 -15.91 28.84 12.96
N ASP A 24 -16.02 28.02 14.00
CA ASP A 24 -16.31 28.46 15.38
C ASP A 24 -15.15 29.31 15.96
N GLY A 25 -13.91 29.01 15.57
CA GLY A 25 -12.73 29.81 15.94
C GLY A 25 -12.28 29.67 17.40
N SER A 26 -12.89 28.76 18.18
CA SER A 26 -12.51 28.52 19.59
C SER A 26 -11.31 27.58 19.77
N PHE A 27 -10.79 26.99 18.69
CA PHE A 27 -9.75 25.95 18.75
C PHE A 27 -8.62 26.23 17.77
N ASP A 28 -7.37 26.05 18.21
CA ASP A 28 -6.17 26.18 17.38
C ASP A 28 -5.73 24.85 16.73
N TYR A 29 -6.23 23.72 17.25
CA TYR A 29 -5.81 22.39 16.81
C TYR A 29 -6.94 21.38 17.02
N ILE A 30 -7.14 20.49 16.05
CA ILE A 30 -8.11 19.39 16.11
C ILE A 30 -7.33 18.09 16.09
N LEU A 31 -7.49 17.27 17.14
CA LEU A 31 -6.97 15.91 17.17
C LEU A 31 -8.09 14.95 16.80
N ILE A 32 -7.87 14.17 15.75
CA ILE A 32 -8.84 13.21 15.23
C ILE A 32 -8.35 11.82 15.58
N GLU A 33 -9.11 11.13 16.44
CA GLU A 33 -8.96 9.70 16.63
C GLU A 33 -9.80 9.00 15.57
N SER A 34 -9.16 8.45 14.54
CA SER A 34 -9.85 7.55 13.62
C SER A 34 -10.23 6.27 14.34
N THR A 35 -11.33 5.63 13.94
CA THR A 35 -11.61 4.27 14.36
C THR A 35 -10.39 3.39 14.03
N GLY A 36 -10.08 2.39 14.86
CA GLY A 36 -8.93 1.48 14.65
C GLY A 36 -8.95 0.70 13.33
N ILE A 37 -9.96 0.93 12.49
CA ILE A 37 -10.25 0.31 11.19
C ILE A 37 -10.17 1.31 10.03
N GLY A 38 -9.84 2.57 10.33
CA GLY A 38 -9.73 3.66 9.38
C GLY A 38 -8.49 3.55 8.52
N GLU A 39 -8.67 3.77 7.21
CA GLU A 39 -7.57 3.89 6.26
C GLU A 39 -6.96 5.30 6.33
N PRO A 40 -5.63 5.42 6.44
CA PRO A 40 -4.98 6.73 6.55
C PRO A 40 -5.15 7.62 5.32
N VAL A 41 -5.13 7.03 4.12
CA VAL A 41 -5.15 7.78 2.85
C VAL A 41 -6.49 8.51 2.63
N PRO A 42 -7.67 7.86 2.73
CA PRO A 42 -8.96 8.56 2.63
C PRO A 42 -9.13 9.68 3.68
N VAL A 43 -8.63 9.46 4.90
CA VAL A 43 -8.62 10.49 5.95
C VAL A 43 -7.77 11.67 5.51
N ALA A 44 -6.53 11.44 5.07
CA ALA A 44 -5.65 12.53 4.63
C ALA A 44 -6.16 13.27 3.38
N GLN A 45 -6.78 12.55 2.44
CA GLN A 45 -7.39 13.14 1.24
C GLN A 45 -8.51 14.12 1.59
N THR A 46 -9.23 13.89 2.69
CA THR A 46 -10.31 14.76 3.18
C THR A 46 -9.81 16.17 3.50
N PHE A 47 -8.52 16.33 3.84
CA PHE A 47 -7.90 17.62 4.15
C PHE A 47 -7.10 18.22 2.99
N THR A 48 -7.00 17.53 1.86
CA THR A 48 -6.12 17.91 0.74
C THR A 48 -6.90 18.31 -0.51
N TYR A 49 -8.12 17.81 -0.68
CA TYR A 49 -8.94 18.06 -1.86
C TYR A 49 -10.27 18.71 -1.50
N ILE A 50 -10.83 19.45 -2.46
CA ILE A 50 -12.18 20.00 -2.39
C ILE A 50 -13.17 18.86 -2.62
N ASP A 51 -14.17 18.75 -1.75
CA ASP A 51 -15.29 17.86 -1.99
C ASP A 51 -16.35 18.60 -2.83
N GLU A 52 -16.36 18.36 -4.15
CA GLU A 52 -17.27 19.05 -5.08
C GLU A 52 -18.75 18.65 -4.87
N GLU A 53 -19.02 17.47 -4.31
CA GLU A 53 -20.39 16.99 -4.06
C GLU A 53 -21.00 17.68 -2.84
N LEU A 54 -20.23 17.85 -1.76
CA LEU A 54 -20.66 18.56 -0.56
C LEU A 54 -20.42 20.07 -0.60
N GLY A 55 -19.58 20.55 -1.51
CA GLY A 55 -19.17 21.95 -1.60
C GLY A 55 -18.30 22.42 -0.45
N ILE A 56 -17.68 21.49 0.29
CA ILE A 56 -16.84 21.77 1.46
C ILE A 56 -15.38 21.81 1.02
N ASP A 57 -14.68 22.87 1.40
CA ASP A 57 -13.25 23.06 1.13
C ASP A 57 -12.49 23.32 2.44
N LEU A 58 -12.06 22.24 3.09
CA LEU A 58 -11.30 22.30 4.33
C LEU A 58 -9.90 22.89 4.17
N THR A 59 -9.34 22.92 2.95
CA THR A 59 -7.98 23.43 2.69
C THR A 59 -7.86 24.93 3.00
N LYS A 60 -8.98 25.65 2.98
CA LYS A 60 -9.07 27.08 3.31
C LYS A 60 -8.95 27.35 4.81
N PHE A 61 -9.29 26.38 5.66
CA PHE A 61 -9.46 26.59 7.09
C PHE A 61 -8.52 25.73 7.93
N THR A 62 -8.06 24.60 7.39
CA THR A 62 -7.29 23.60 8.11
C THR A 62 -6.07 23.15 7.30
N ARG A 63 -5.07 22.61 8.00
CA ARG A 63 -3.97 21.85 7.40
C ARG A 63 -3.80 20.56 8.16
N LEU A 64 -3.48 19.47 7.47
CA LEU A 64 -3.06 18.24 8.12
C LEU A 64 -1.62 18.41 8.62
N ASP A 65 -1.41 18.20 9.92
CA ASP A 65 -0.14 18.53 10.59
C ASP A 65 0.79 17.32 10.79
N THR A 66 0.26 16.23 11.34
CA THR A 66 1.01 15.02 11.70
C THR A 66 0.08 13.81 11.65
N MET A 67 0.49 12.74 10.97
CA MET A 67 -0.12 11.43 11.04
C MET A 67 0.58 10.58 12.11
N VAL A 68 -0.18 10.07 13.07
CA VAL A 68 0.36 9.32 14.21
C VAL A 68 -0.22 7.91 14.23
N THR A 69 0.64 6.90 14.29
CA THR A 69 0.22 5.51 14.45
C THR A 69 0.70 4.96 15.77
N VAL A 70 -0.21 4.33 16.52
CA VAL A 70 0.10 3.69 17.80
C VAL A 70 0.10 2.19 17.60
N VAL A 71 1.27 1.56 17.81
CA VAL A 71 1.47 0.12 17.73
C VAL A 71 1.51 -0.47 19.13
N ASP A 72 0.71 -1.52 19.36
CA ASP A 72 0.80 -2.34 20.56
C ASP A 72 1.95 -3.34 20.43
N ALA A 73 3.04 -3.11 21.17
CA ALA A 73 4.23 -3.95 21.11
C ALA A 73 3.96 -5.42 21.47
N ALA A 74 3.10 -5.64 22.46
CA ALA A 74 2.78 -6.99 22.94
C ALA A 74 1.93 -7.77 21.94
N GLN A 75 1.25 -7.06 21.05
CA GLN A 75 0.27 -7.64 20.15
C GLN A 75 0.63 -7.66 18.68
N PHE A 76 1.57 -6.82 18.27
CA PHE A 76 1.89 -6.63 16.87
C PHE A 76 2.15 -7.94 16.13
N TRP A 77 3.03 -8.81 16.64
CA TRP A 77 3.36 -10.06 15.95
C TRP A 77 2.17 -11.02 15.84
N ARG A 78 1.33 -11.11 16.87
CA ARG A 78 0.11 -11.93 16.81
C ARG A 78 -0.84 -11.42 15.73
N ASP A 79 -1.00 -10.11 15.64
CA ASP A 79 -1.88 -9.50 14.66
C ASP A 79 -1.28 -9.55 13.24
N PHE A 80 0.04 -9.38 13.12
CA PHE A 80 0.78 -9.40 11.86
C PHE A 80 0.84 -10.79 11.20
N TYR A 81 0.87 -11.87 12.00
CA TYR A 81 0.81 -13.25 11.51
C TYR A 81 -0.62 -13.82 11.48
N SER A 82 -1.61 -13.06 11.93
CA SER A 82 -3.01 -13.51 11.91
C SER A 82 -3.52 -13.67 10.48
N LYS A 83 -4.37 -14.67 10.27
CA LYS A 83 -5.18 -14.83 9.05
C LYS A 83 -6.59 -14.22 9.22
N GLU A 84 -6.87 -13.64 10.37
CA GLU A 84 -8.16 -13.05 10.69
C GLU A 84 -8.41 -11.81 9.81
N THR A 85 -9.65 -11.72 9.35
CA THR A 85 -10.21 -10.55 8.69
C THR A 85 -10.73 -9.56 9.73
N LEU A 86 -11.00 -8.33 9.30
CA LEU A 86 -11.68 -7.35 10.17
C LEU A 86 -13.03 -7.88 10.67
N ARG A 87 -13.74 -8.64 9.83
CA ARG A 87 -15.00 -9.31 10.18
C ARG A 87 -14.84 -10.34 11.30
N ASP A 88 -13.76 -11.11 11.31
CA ASP A 88 -13.53 -12.13 12.35
C ASP A 88 -13.37 -11.50 13.75
N ARG A 89 -13.05 -10.19 13.82
CA ARG A 89 -12.93 -9.41 15.05
C ARG A 89 -14.11 -8.46 15.32
N GLY A 90 -15.15 -8.46 14.47
CA GLY A 90 -16.26 -7.51 14.57
C GLY A 90 -15.83 -6.06 14.34
N GLN A 91 -14.83 -5.86 13.49
CA GLN A 91 -14.16 -4.60 13.19
C GLN A 91 -14.35 -4.18 11.71
N GLU A 92 -15.35 -4.73 11.02
CA GLU A 92 -15.66 -4.39 9.64
C GLU A 92 -16.25 -2.97 9.48
N ALA A 93 -15.86 -2.27 8.41
CA ALA A 93 -16.48 -1.02 7.98
C ALA A 93 -17.75 -1.24 7.11
N GLY A 94 -18.22 -2.48 6.94
CA GLY A 94 -19.42 -2.81 6.16
C GLY A 94 -19.52 -4.29 5.76
N GLU A 95 -20.65 -4.70 5.19
CA GLU A 95 -20.91 -6.09 4.80
C GLU A 95 -19.98 -6.63 3.69
N ASP A 96 -19.29 -5.76 2.95
CA ASP A 96 -18.32 -6.11 1.90
C ASP A 96 -16.86 -5.98 2.34
N ASP A 97 -16.61 -5.61 3.60
CA ASP A 97 -15.24 -5.45 4.11
C ASP A 97 -14.61 -6.82 4.42
N VAL A 98 -13.87 -7.33 3.43
CA VAL A 98 -13.16 -8.62 3.46
C VAL A 98 -11.66 -8.47 3.74
N ARG A 99 -11.23 -7.30 4.24
CA ARG A 99 -9.80 -6.99 4.43
C ARG A 99 -9.20 -7.82 5.57
N GLY A 100 -7.95 -8.24 5.38
CA GLY A 100 -7.14 -8.86 6.42
C GLY A 100 -6.58 -7.79 7.37
N ILE A 101 -6.58 -8.06 8.68
CA ILE A 101 -6.15 -7.07 9.68
C ILE A 101 -4.70 -6.60 9.47
N VAL A 102 -3.85 -7.49 8.95
CA VAL A 102 -2.45 -7.22 8.61
C VAL A 102 -2.30 -6.10 7.57
N HIS A 103 -3.20 -6.05 6.58
CA HIS A 103 -3.12 -5.06 5.50
C HIS A 103 -3.37 -3.66 6.07
N LEU A 104 -4.42 -3.51 6.87
CA LEU A 104 -4.75 -2.26 7.53
C LEU A 104 -3.64 -1.80 8.47
N LEU A 105 -3.12 -2.69 9.32
CA LEU A 105 -2.01 -2.37 10.23
C LEU A 105 -0.78 -1.89 9.46
N THR A 106 -0.49 -2.52 8.32
CA THR A 106 0.63 -2.12 7.48
C THR A 106 0.40 -0.76 6.86
N ASP A 107 -0.77 -0.50 6.30
CA ASP A 107 -1.10 0.81 5.70
C ASP A 107 -1.03 1.94 6.75
N GLN A 108 -1.48 1.67 7.98
CA GLN A 108 -1.36 2.62 9.09
C GLN A 108 0.10 2.92 9.43
N VAL A 109 0.95 1.89 9.56
CA VAL A 109 2.39 2.08 9.83
C VAL A 109 3.07 2.83 8.69
N GLU A 110 2.78 2.50 7.44
CA GLU A 110 3.42 3.11 6.26
C GLU A 110 3.03 4.58 6.04
N PHE A 111 1.90 5.02 6.55
CA PHE A 111 1.41 6.39 6.29
C PHE A 111 1.71 7.37 7.44
N CYS A 112 2.33 6.91 8.52
CA CYS A 112 2.57 7.76 9.69
C CYS A 112 3.85 8.59 9.59
N ASP A 113 3.81 9.79 10.17
CA ASP A 113 4.98 10.64 10.43
C ASP A 113 5.62 10.31 11.79
N VAL A 114 4.80 9.85 12.73
CA VAL A 114 5.21 9.48 14.09
C VAL A 114 4.62 8.12 14.43
N LEU A 115 5.51 7.20 14.82
CA LEU A 115 5.14 5.87 15.24
C LEU A 115 5.36 5.72 16.74
N ILE A 116 4.27 5.56 17.48
CA ILE A 116 4.31 5.30 18.92
C ILE A 116 4.30 3.80 19.14
N LEU A 117 5.39 3.24 19.63
CA LEU A 117 5.45 1.86 20.07
C LEU A 117 5.06 1.81 21.55
N ASN A 118 3.85 1.34 21.87
CA ASN A 118 3.29 1.34 23.22
C ASN A 118 3.32 -0.06 23.86
N LYS A 119 3.17 -0.10 25.18
CA LYS A 119 3.23 -1.30 26.03
C LYS A 119 4.59 -2.00 25.99
N CYS A 120 5.66 -1.22 25.87
CA CYS A 120 7.03 -1.74 25.86
C CYS A 120 7.40 -2.48 27.15
N ASP A 121 6.69 -2.26 28.25
CA ASP A 121 6.86 -2.94 29.53
C ASP A 121 6.36 -4.41 29.53
N LEU A 122 5.60 -4.82 28.51
CA LEU A 122 5.05 -6.18 28.39
C LEU A 122 5.88 -7.11 27.51
N VAL A 123 6.97 -6.61 26.93
CA VAL A 123 7.75 -7.28 25.87
C VAL A 123 9.23 -7.26 26.25
N SER A 124 9.98 -8.30 25.86
CA SER A 124 11.42 -8.33 26.12
C SER A 124 12.18 -7.34 25.23
N GLU A 125 13.35 -6.88 25.68
CA GLU A 125 14.18 -5.93 24.92
C GLU A 125 14.56 -6.48 23.53
N ASP A 126 14.85 -7.79 23.44
CA ASP A 126 15.18 -8.45 22.17
C ASP A 126 13.99 -8.45 21.19
N GLU A 127 12.77 -8.64 21.70
CA GLU A 127 11.55 -8.57 20.88
C GLU A 127 11.22 -7.13 20.46
N LEU A 128 11.44 -6.15 21.34
CA LEU A 128 11.30 -4.73 21.00
C LEU A 128 12.26 -4.34 19.88
N ILE A 129 13.53 -4.73 19.98
CA ILE A 129 14.53 -4.46 18.92
C ILE A 129 14.08 -5.07 17.59
N LYS A 130 13.54 -6.31 17.59
CA LYS A 130 13.01 -6.93 16.37
C LYS A 130 11.80 -6.18 15.81
N LEU A 131 10.91 -5.73 16.68
CA LEU A 131 9.71 -5.00 16.29
C LEU A 131 10.05 -3.63 15.72
N GLU A 132 10.94 -2.88 16.37
CA GLU A 132 11.43 -1.60 15.86
C GLU A 132 12.08 -1.73 14.49
N LYS A 133 12.87 -2.79 14.28
CA LYS A 133 13.44 -3.09 12.96
C LYS A 133 12.36 -3.32 11.90
N ALA A 134 11.33 -4.10 12.22
CA ALA A 134 10.24 -4.36 11.29
C ALA A 134 9.45 -3.08 10.96
N LEU A 135 9.15 -2.26 11.97
CA LEU A 135 8.40 -1.01 11.81
C LEU A 135 9.21 0.04 11.05
N HIS A 136 10.50 0.17 11.34
CA HIS A 136 11.40 1.06 10.60
C HIS A 136 11.58 0.63 9.14
N ALA A 137 11.58 -0.68 8.86
CA ALA A 137 11.61 -1.17 7.49
C ALA A 137 10.32 -0.86 6.71
N MET A 138 9.17 -0.78 7.40
CA MET A 138 7.90 -0.38 6.79
C MET A 138 7.82 1.13 6.58
N GLN A 139 8.29 1.92 7.55
CA GLN A 139 8.29 3.38 7.46
C GLN A 139 9.60 3.98 8.01
N PRO A 140 10.62 4.14 7.15
CA PRO A 140 11.94 4.64 7.55
C PRO A 140 11.95 6.10 8.00
N GLU A 141 11.03 6.92 7.47
CA GLU A 141 11.00 8.36 7.74
C GLU A 141 10.23 8.71 9.03
N ALA A 142 9.42 7.78 9.55
CA ALA A 142 8.66 8.03 10.77
C ALA A 142 9.57 8.17 11.99
N ARG A 143 9.21 9.11 12.85
CA ARG A 143 9.80 9.21 14.18
C ARG A 143 9.24 8.11 15.08
N LEU A 144 10.05 7.11 15.40
CA LEU A 144 9.68 6.04 16.34
C LEU A 144 9.89 6.47 17.79
N ILE A 145 8.89 6.26 18.64
CA ILE A 145 8.91 6.62 20.07
C ILE A 145 8.39 5.45 20.91
N ARG A 146 9.24 4.88 21.78
CA ARG A 146 8.83 3.89 22.78
C ARG A 146 8.03 4.54 23.90
N THR A 147 6.94 3.90 24.31
CA THR A 147 6.07 4.37 25.38
C THR A 147 5.54 3.20 26.22
N THR A 148 5.16 3.54 27.45
CA THR A 148 4.49 2.64 28.38
C THR A 148 3.23 3.36 28.88
N HIS A 149 2.09 2.66 28.87
CA HIS A 149 0.77 3.24 29.18
C HIS A 149 0.40 4.48 28.32
N GLY A 150 0.91 4.57 27.08
CA GLY A 150 0.66 5.68 26.16
C GLY A 150 1.25 7.02 26.61
N GLN A 151 2.18 7.02 27.56
CA GLN A 151 2.81 8.26 28.04
C GLN A 151 3.79 8.80 27.00
N ILE A 152 3.46 9.98 26.46
CA ILE A 152 4.27 10.72 25.49
C ILE A 152 4.15 12.22 25.76
N ASP A 153 5.19 12.98 25.41
CA ASP A 153 5.11 14.44 25.40
C ASP A 153 4.25 14.89 24.21
N PRO A 154 3.14 15.64 24.42
CA PRO A 154 2.26 16.06 23.34
C PRO A 154 2.96 16.85 22.23
N ARG A 155 4.08 17.51 22.52
CA ARG A 155 4.88 18.25 21.52
C ARG A 155 5.50 17.33 20.46
N GLU A 156 5.52 16.03 20.71
CA GLU A 156 6.03 15.04 19.76
C GLU A 156 5.00 14.66 18.70
N ILE A 157 3.72 15.00 18.90
CA ILE A 157 2.60 14.60 18.02
C ILE A 157 1.67 15.76 17.63
N LEU A 158 1.69 16.88 18.36
CA LEU A 158 0.85 18.04 18.08
C LEU A 158 1.68 19.17 17.48
N ASN A 159 1.17 19.75 16.39
CA ASN A 159 1.74 20.93 15.72
C ASN A 159 3.23 20.74 15.35
N THR A 160 3.57 19.56 14.83
CA THR A 160 4.94 19.20 14.46
C THR A 160 5.29 19.63 13.03
N GLY A 161 4.28 19.88 12.19
CA GLY A 161 4.43 20.24 10.78
C GLY A 161 5.15 19.18 9.95
N ARG A 162 5.06 17.91 10.34
CA ARG A 162 5.76 16.80 9.68
C ARG A 162 5.05 16.31 8.43
N PHE A 163 3.73 16.41 8.40
CA PHE A 163 2.95 15.83 7.32
C PHE A 163 3.19 16.55 6.00
N ASP A 164 3.49 15.77 4.97
CA ASP A 164 3.67 16.21 3.60
C ASP A 164 2.89 15.24 2.72
N PHE A 165 1.79 15.68 2.13
CA PHE A 165 0.89 14.79 1.38
C PHE A 165 1.56 14.24 0.11
N GLU A 166 2.34 15.05 -0.60
CA GLU A 166 3.06 14.60 -1.80
C GLU A 166 4.09 13.53 -1.41
N LYS A 167 4.83 13.74 -0.32
CA LYS A 167 5.69 12.70 0.23
C LYS A 167 4.87 11.52 0.69
N ALA A 168 3.90 11.63 1.59
CA ALA A 168 3.16 10.48 2.12
C ALA A 168 2.48 9.64 1.02
N SER A 169 1.96 10.28 -0.04
CA SER A 169 1.40 9.60 -1.21
C SER A 169 2.46 8.91 -2.09
N GLN A 170 3.70 9.44 -2.16
CA GLN A 170 4.84 8.87 -2.90
C GLN A 170 5.77 7.97 -2.04
N SER A 171 5.72 8.11 -0.72
CA SER A 171 6.55 7.52 0.34
C SER A 171 5.89 6.30 0.96
N ALA A 172 4.69 5.92 0.50
CA ALA A 172 4.33 4.51 0.54
C ALA A 172 5.46 3.77 -0.22
N GLY A 173 6.43 3.23 0.51
CA GLY A 173 7.83 3.00 0.06
C GLY A 173 7.99 2.18 -1.23
N TRP A 174 6.92 1.50 -1.65
CA TRP A 174 6.79 0.84 -2.94
C TRP A 174 6.89 1.76 -4.16
N ILE A 175 6.33 2.98 -4.13
CA ILE A 175 6.37 3.91 -5.29
C ILE A 175 7.78 4.42 -5.52
N ARG A 176 8.48 4.79 -4.44
CA ARG A 176 9.87 5.29 -4.49
C ARG A 176 10.86 4.21 -4.97
N GLU A 177 10.63 2.95 -4.61
CA GLU A 177 11.45 1.81 -5.05
C GLU A 177 11.16 1.40 -6.51
N LEU A 178 9.92 1.59 -6.99
CA LEU A 178 9.54 1.35 -8.39
C LEU A 178 10.08 2.41 -9.37
N MET A 179 10.43 3.60 -8.88
CA MET A 179 10.88 4.74 -9.68
C MET A 179 12.41 4.91 -9.76
N LYS A 180 13.22 4.15 -9.01
CA LYS A 180 14.70 4.20 -9.09
C LYS A 180 15.23 3.38 -10.28
N GLU A 181 16.10 3.95 -11.11
CA GLU A 181 16.75 3.25 -12.25
C GLU A 181 17.96 2.38 -11.85
N GLU A 182 18.67 2.74 -10.77
CA GLU A 182 19.77 1.95 -10.19
C GLU A 182 19.51 1.66 -8.71
N HIS A 183 19.35 0.37 -8.38
CA HIS A 183 19.23 -0.10 -7.01
C HIS A 183 20.60 -0.13 -6.34
N THR A 184 20.90 0.88 -5.53
CA THR A 184 21.86 0.72 -4.45
C THR A 184 21.07 0.29 -3.21
N PRO A 185 21.30 -0.90 -2.64
CA PRO A 185 20.66 -1.30 -1.40
C PRO A 185 21.00 -0.30 -0.31
N GLU A 186 20.05 0.53 0.11
CA GLU A 186 20.19 1.32 1.32
C GLU A 186 20.06 0.34 2.49
N THR A 187 21.21 -0.01 3.08
CA THR A 187 21.46 -0.77 4.33
C THR A 187 22.03 -2.19 4.20
N GLU A 188 23.36 -2.29 4.20
CA GLU A 188 24.11 -3.53 4.54
C GLU A 188 24.12 -3.82 6.06
N GLU A 189 23.60 -2.91 6.88
CA GLU A 189 23.83 -2.90 8.34
C GLU A 189 22.79 -3.72 9.15
N TYR A 190 21.65 -4.12 8.57
CA TYR A 190 20.52 -4.66 9.36
C TYR A 190 19.85 -5.95 8.81
N GLY A 191 20.34 -6.55 7.73
CA GLY A 191 19.88 -7.85 7.20
C GLY A 191 18.50 -7.86 6.52
N ILE A 192 17.88 -6.70 6.36
CA ILE A 192 16.64 -6.49 5.60
C ILE A 192 17.04 -5.96 4.23
N HIS A 193 16.62 -6.66 3.19
CA HIS A 193 16.95 -6.31 1.81
C HIS A 193 15.67 -6.00 1.04
N SER A 194 15.77 -5.11 0.08
CA SER A 194 14.75 -4.91 -0.95
C SER A 194 15.36 -5.12 -2.33
N PHE A 195 14.55 -5.60 -3.26
CA PHE A 195 14.90 -5.55 -4.67
C PHE A 195 13.63 -5.51 -5.53
N VAL A 196 13.77 -4.97 -6.74
CA VAL A 196 12.69 -4.97 -7.73
C VAL A 196 12.89 -6.12 -8.71
N TYR A 197 11.89 -6.97 -8.81
CA TYR A 197 11.74 -7.92 -9.90
C TYR A 197 11.09 -7.20 -11.08
N HIS A 198 11.86 -7.07 -12.15
CA HIS A 198 11.48 -6.34 -13.35
C HIS A 198 11.54 -7.25 -14.58
N ARG A 199 10.41 -7.47 -15.27
CA ARG A 199 10.36 -8.31 -16.48
C ARG A 199 9.38 -7.77 -17.52
N LYS A 200 9.84 -7.63 -18.77
CA LYS A 200 9.02 -7.29 -19.95
C LYS A 200 8.46 -8.55 -20.63
N ARG A 201 7.98 -9.50 -19.83
CA ARG A 201 7.36 -10.74 -20.32
C ARG A 201 6.18 -11.09 -19.42
N PRO A 202 5.04 -11.56 -19.96
CA PRO A 202 3.90 -11.90 -19.13
C PRO A 202 4.08 -13.22 -18.39
N PHE A 203 3.38 -13.35 -17.27
CA PHE A 203 3.25 -14.59 -16.53
C PHE A 203 2.24 -15.55 -17.17
N HIS A 204 2.54 -16.86 -17.10
CA HIS A 204 1.57 -17.92 -17.30
C HIS A 204 0.67 -18.04 -16.06
N PRO A 205 -0.68 -17.92 -16.17
CA PRO A 205 -1.55 -17.83 -15.01
C PRO A 205 -1.46 -19.00 -14.02
N GLU A 206 -1.50 -20.24 -14.51
CA GLU A 206 -1.38 -21.42 -13.64
C GLU A 206 0.00 -21.61 -13.01
N ARG A 207 1.08 -21.13 -13.64
CA ARG A 207 2.43 -21.23 -13.06
C ARG A 207 2.59 -20.17 -11.98
N LEU A 208 2.15 -18.94 -12.25
CA LEU A 208 2.15 -17.87 -11.27
C LEU A 208 1.33 -18.22 -10.04
N LEU A 209 0.10 -18.73 -10.20
CA LEU A 209 -0.73 -19.12 -9.05
C LEU A 209 -0.06 -20.21 -8.20
N ARG A 210 0.58 -21.21 -8.82
CA ARG A 210 1.32 -22.27 -8.12
C ARG A 210 2.53 -21.73 -7.36
N TRP A 211 3.22 -20.75 -7.93
CA TRP A 211 4.34 -20.08 -7.26
C TRP A 211 3.85 -19.22 -6.09
N ILE A 212 2.78 -18.44 -6.28
CA ILE A 212 2.14 -17.64 -5.23
C ILE A 212 1.70 -18.52 -4.05
N ALA A 213 1.21 -19.73 -4.31
CA ALA A 213 0.84 -20.69 -3.27
C ALA A 213 2.03 -21.22 -2.45
N LYS A 214 3.26 -21.13 -2.98
CA LYS A 214 4.51 -21.53 -2.33
C LYS A 214 5.38 -20.31 -2.03
N TRP A 215 4.75 -19.26 -1.51
CA TRP A 215 5.42 -17.98 -1.26
C TRP A 215 6.61 -18.13 -0.31
N PRO A 216 7.80 -17.60 -0.66
CA PRO A 216 8.97 -17.61 0.23
C PRO A 216 8.70 -16.87 1.55
N GLU A 217 8.98 -17.52 2.69
CA GLU A 217 8.78 -16.93 4.03
C GLU A 217 9.70 -15.74 4.31
N SER A 218 10.84 -15.68 3.62
CA SER A 218 11.80 -14.58 3.71
C SER A 218 11.22 -13.26 3.19
N ILE A 219 10.20 -13.31 2.31
CA ILE A 219 9.53 -12.12 1.78
C ILE A 219 8.47 -11.68 2.78
N VAL A 220 8.72 -10.55 3.44
CA VAL A 220 7.79 -9.93 4.40
C VAL A 220 6.71 -9.14 3.67
N ARG A 221 7.09 -8.45 2.59
CA ARG A 221 6.20 -7.58 1.80
C ARG A 221 6.53 -7.66 0.32
N SER A 222 5.49 -7.53 -0.49
CA SER A 222 5.66 -7.28 -1.92
C SER A 222 4.50 -6.45 -2.45
N LYS A 223 4.79 -5.55 -3.39
CA LYS A 223 3.78 -4.74 -4.05
C LYS A 223 4.22 -4.41 -5.47
N GLY A 224 3.25 -4.23 -6.35
CA GLY A 224 3.52 -3.67 -7.67
C GLY A 224 2.53 -4.15 -8.71
N LEU A 225 2.96 -4.09 -9.96
CA LEU A 225 2.17 -4.43 -11.13
C LEU A 225 2.70 -5.72 -11.75
N MET A 226 1.78 -6.59 -12.16
CA MET A 226 2.08 -7.81 -12.88
C MET A 226 1.43 -7.78 -14.26
N TRP A 227 2.16 -8.29 -15.24
CA TRP A 227 1.63 -8.56 -16.56
C TRP A 227 1.22 -10.02 -16.68
N LEU A 228 -0.08 -10.28 -16.84
CA LEU A 228 -0.64 -11.62 -16.95
C LEU A 228 -1.07 -11.90 -18.40
N ALA A 229 -0.65 -13.04 -18.98
CA ALA A 229 -0.85 -13.34 -20.39
C ALA A 229 -2.33 -13.33 -20.81
N THR A 230 -3.21 -13.95 -20.01
CA THR A 230 -4.66 -14.03 -20.29
C THR A 230 -5.37 -12.68 -20.13
N ARG A 231 -4.76 -11.74 -19.40
CA ARG A 231 -5.30 -10.40 -19.11
C ARG A 231 -4.43 -9.31 -19.75
N ASN A 232 -3.94 -9.58 -20.96
CA ASN A 232 -2.95 -8.74 -21.67
C ASN A 232 -3.33 -7.25 -21.88
N HIS A 233 -4.61 -6.90 -21.75
CA HIS A 233 -5.09 -5.52 -21.92
C HIS A 233 -4.96 -4.70 -20.63
N MET A 234 -4.75 -5.33 -19.47
CA MET A 234 -4.86 -4.70 -18.16
C MET A 234 -3.66 -5.04 -17.28
N ALA A 235 -3.23 -4.04 -16.50
CA ALA A 235 -2.25 -4.23 -15.43
C ALA A 235 -2.93 -4.87 -14.21
N VAL A 236 -2.25 -5.82 -13.59
CA VAL A 236 -2.73 -6.49 -12.38
C VAL A 236 -1.97 -5.93 -11.18
N SER A 237 -2.67 -5.32 -10.22
CA SER A 237 -2.05 -4.97 -8.95
C SER A 237 -1.82 -6.23 -8.14
N PHE A 238 -0.64 -6.33 -7.54
CA PHE A 238 -0.30 -7.33 -6.54
C PHE A 238 0.07 -6.62 -5.25
N SER A 239 -0.48 -7.09 -4.13
CA SER A 239 -0.04 -6.68 -2.80
C SER A 239 0.08 -7.90 -1.89
N HIS A 240 1.14 -7.89 -1.08
CA HIS A 240 1.45 -8.92 -0.10
C HIS A 240 1.95 -8.26 1.17
N ALA A 241 1.35 -8.64 2.30
CA ALA A 241 1.81 -8.27 3.63
C ALA A 241 1.59 -9.46 4.58
N GLY A 242 2.65 -9.91 5.25
CA GLY A 242 2.59 -11.04 6.17
C GLY A 242 2.15 -12.33 5.47
N THR A 243 0.95 -12.83 5.77
CA THR A 243 0.40 -14.03 5.10
C THR A 243 -0.60 -13.71 3.99
N SER A 244 -1.11 -12.48 3.94
CA SER A 244 -2.17 -12.05 3.04
C SER A 244 -1.63 -11.63 1.67
N LYS A 245 -2.29 -12.09 0.59
CA LYS A 245 -1.94 -11.82 -0.81
C LYS A 245 -3.21 -11.39 -1.53
N GLN A 246 -3.17 -10.26 -2.20
CA GLN A 246 -4.29 -9.74 -2.98
C GLN A 246 -3.85 -9.43 -4.40
N LEU A 247 -4.75 -9.75 -5.34
CA LEU A 247 -4.63 -9.41 -6.75
C LEU A 247 -5.88 -8.65 -7.18
N GLY A 248 -5.69 -7.55 -7.88
CA GLY A 248 -6.79 -6.74 -8.39
C GLY A 248 -6.51 -6.09 -9.74
N PRO A 249 -7.53 -5.52 -10.38
CA PRO A 249 -7.33 -4.68 -11.55
C PRO A 249 -6.60 -3.40 -11.16
N ALA A 250 -5.60 -2.99 -11.94
CA ALA A 250 -4.88 -1.72 -11.77
C ALA A 250 -5.14 -0.72 -12.91
N GLY A 251 -6.03 -1.06 -13.85
CA GLY A 251 -6.33 -0.25 -15.04
C GLY A 251 -5.73 -0.82 -16.32
N LEU A 252 -6.12 -0.23 -17.46
CA LEU A 252 -5.62 -0.64 -18.78
C LEU A 252 -4.15 -0.23 -18.94
N TRP A 253 -3.39 -1.06 -19.64
CA TRP A 253 -2.09 -0.63 -20.16
C TRP A 253 -2.31 0.48 -21.19
N VAL A 254 -1.45 1.49 -21.22
CA VAL A 254 -1.51 2.56 -22.23
C VAL A 254 -1.41 1.96 -23.63
N GLY A 255 -0.57 0.95 -23.83
CA GLY A 255 -0.47 0.20 -25.07
C GLY A 255 -1.66 -0.72 -25.39
N ALA A 256 -2.69 -0.77 -24.54
CA ALA A 256 -3.95 -1.46 -24.78
C ALA A 256 -5.13 -0.51 -25.03
N MET A 257 -4.98 0.78 -24.71
CA MET A 257 -6.03 1.79 -24.88
C MET A 257 -6.23 2.17 -26.36
N SER A 258 -7.45 2.55 -26.71
CA SER A 258 -7.77 3.16 -28.01
C SER A 258 -7.11 4.54 -28.17
N GLU A 259 -7.17 5.13 -29.36
CA GLU A 259 -6.67 6.49 -29.57
C GLU A 259 -7.55 7.52 -28.84
N GLU A 260 -8.87 7.31 -28.84
CA GLU A 260 -9.83 8.14 -28.12
C GLU A 260 -9.63 8.07 -26.60
N GLU A 261 -9.43 6.86 -26.04
CA GLU A 261 -9.14 6.66 -24.61
C GLU A 261 -7.82 7.36 -24.23
N ARG A 262 -6.77 7.20 -25.04
CA ARG A 262 -5.49 7.88 -24.79
C ARG A 262 -5.62 9.39 -24.87
N GLN A 263 -6.36 9.92 -25.83
CA GLN A 263 -6.57 11.37 -25.95
C GLN A 263 -7.39 11.92 -24.79
N MET A 264 -8.38 11.16 -24.29
CA MET A 264 -9.16 11.54 -23.12
C MET A 264 -8.31 11.58 -21.83
N HIS A 265 -7.38 10.65 -21.66
CA HIS A 265 -6.55 10.56 -20.46
C HIS A 265 -5.28 11.41 -20.50
N PHE A 266 -4.64 11.55 -21.66
CA PHE A 266 -3.32 12.18 -21.80
C PHE A 266 -3.30 13.38 -22.78
N GLY A 267 -4.41 13.69 -23.45
CA GLY A 267 -4.45 14.72 -24.49
C GLY A 267 -3.68 14.31 -25.75
N ASP A 268 -3.11 15.29 -26.44
CA ASP A 268 -2.43 15.06 -27.73
C ASP A 268 -1.03 14.46 -27.61
N THR A 269 -0.46 14.42 -26.39
CA THR A 269 0.92 13.94 -26.17
C THR A 269 0.98 13.00 -24.99
N LEU A 270 1.45 11.77 -25.25
CA LEU A 270 1.76 10.82 -24.20
C LEU A 270 3.01 11.28 -23.42
N PRO A 271 2.98 11.22 -22.08
CA PRO A 271 4.20 11.42 -21.31
C PRO A 271 5.23 10.32 -21.67
N PRO A 272 6.54 10.59 -21.49
CA PRO A 272 7.56 9.56 -21.69
C PRO A 272 7.31 8.40 -20.71
N ILE A 273 7.14 7.20 -21.27
CA ILE A 273 6.97 5.95 -20.50
C ILE A 273 8.30 5.19 -20.53
N PRO A 274 9.03 5.07 -19.40
CA PRO A 274 10.39 4.51 -19.37
C PRO A 274 10.49 3.09 -19.93
N ASP A 275 9.46 2.26 -19.70
CA ASP A 275 9.49 0.83 -20.06
C ASP A 275 8.83 0.49 -21.38
N TRP A 276 8.58 1.49 -22.22
CA TRP A 276 7.92 1.27 -23.50
C TRP A 276 8.66 0.25 -24.37
N ASP A 277 7.92 -0.72 -24.88
CA ASP A 277 8.33 -1.75 -25.82
C ASP A 277 7.62 -1.51 -27.17
N GLU A 278 8.30 -1.71 -28.29
CA GLU A 278 7.74 -1.44 -29.61
C GLU A 278 6.54 -2.34 -29.95
N GLN A 279 6.53 -3.58 -29.44
CA GLN A 279 5.49 -4.55 -29.70
C GLN A 279 4.42 -4.54 -28.61
N TRP A 280 4.84 -4.37 -27.35
CA TRP A 280 3.99 -4.57 -26.17
C TRP A 280 3.68 -3.28 -25.40
N GLY A 281 4.13 -2.11 -25.86
CA GLY A 281 3.88 -0.84 -25.21
C GLY A 281 4.44 -0.80 -23.80
N ASP A 282 3.67 -0.31 -22.84
CA ASP A 282 4.05 -0.16 -21.43
C ASP A 282 3.87 -1.44 -20.58
N ARG A 283 3.58 -2.59 -21.19
CA ARG A 283 3.31 -3.84 -20.48
C ARG A 283 4.57 -4.38 -19.81
N VAL A 284 4.56 -4.39 -18.48
CA VAL A 284 5.71 -4.81 -17.68
C VAL A 284 5.28 -5.36 -16.34
N THR A 285 6.02 -6.35 -15.83
CA THR A 285 5.95 -6.73 -14.42
C THR A 285 6.99 -5.94 -13.64
N LYS A 286 6.56 -5.24 -12.61
CA LYS A 286 7.41 -4.63 -11.59
C LYS A 286 6.88 -4.99 -10.21
N LEU A 287 7.60 -5.82 -9.48
CA LEU A 287 7.28 -6.17 -8.10
C LEU A 287 8.45 -5.76 -7.21
N VAL A 288 8.19 -4.94 -6.19
CA VAL A 288 9.16 -4.79 -5.10
C VAL A 288 9.01 -5.98 -4.17
N PHE A 289 10.12 -6.58 -3.76
CA PHE A 289 10.19 -7.56 -2.69
C PHE A 289 10.99 -6.95 -1.53
N ILE A 290 10.45 -7.05 -0.32
CA ILE A 290 11.10 -6.60 0.91
C ILE A 290 11.07 -7.76 1.89
N GLY A 291 12.21 -8.05 2.51
CA GLY A 291 12.32 -9.21 3.37
C GLY A 291 13.66 -9.34 4.05
N ILE A 292 13.75 -10.35 4.91
CA ILE A 292 14.93 -10.64 5.75
C ILE A 292 15.59 -11.90 5.21
N ASP A 293 16.91 -11.89 5.03
CA ASP A 293 17.68 -13.03 4.52
C ASP A 293 17.13 -13.60 3.20
N MET A 294 16.61 -12.73 2.32
CA MET A 294 16.07 -13.14 1.03
C MET A 294 17.17 -13.61 0.08
N ASP A 295 17.04 -14.83 -0.43
CA ASP A 295 17.83 -15.27 -1.59
C ASP A 295 17.22 -14.67 -2.87
N ARG A 296 17.69 -13.46 -3.23
CA ARG A 296 17.26 -12.75 -4.43
C ARG A 296 17.38 -13.62 -5.68
N ALA A 297 18.50 -14.31 -5.85
CA ALA A 297 18.77 -15.08 -7.06
C ALA A 297 17.76 -16.23 -7.21
N GLU A 298 17.45 -16.93 -6.12
CA GLU A 298 16.47 -18.02 -6.13
C GLU A 298 15.03 -17.51 -6.35
N ILE A 299 14.67 -16.39 -5.73
CA ILE A 299 13.34 -15.76 -5.94
C ILE A 299 13.17 -15.35 -7.40
N GLU A 300 14.15 -14.62 -7.98
CA GLU A 300 14.11 -14.22 -9.38
C GLU A 300 14.03 -15.44 -10.31
N ARG A 301 14.88 -16.45 -10.09
CA ARG A 301 14.94 -17.66 -10.91
C ARG A 301 13.63 -18.45 -10.89
N THR A 302 13.07 -18.71 -9.71
CA THR A 302 11.81 -19.48 -9.58
C THR A 302 10.60 -18.71 -10.07
N LEU A 303 10.61 -17.38 -9.97
CA LEU A 303 9.55 -16.54 -10.53
C LEU A 303 9.67 -16.44 -12.06
N ASP A 304 10.89 -16.41 -12.60
CA ASP A 304 11.15 -16.45 -14.05
C ASP A 304 10.62 -17.72 -14.71
N GLU A 305 10.67 -18.86 -14.01
CA GLU A 305 10.06 -20.13 -14.46
C GLU A 305 8.54 -20.04 -14.67
N THR A 306 7.89 -18.99 -14.14
CA THR A 306 6.44 -18.77 -14.30
C THR A 306 6.09 -17.86 -15.49
N LEU A 307 7.08 -17.23 -16.12
CA LEU A 307 6.90 -16.43 -17.34
C LEU A 307 6.61 -17.31 -18.54
N LEU A 308 5.95 -16.76 -19.57
CA LEU A 308 5.84 -17.45 -20.85
C LEU A 308 7.22 -17.81 -21.43
N THR A 309 7.30 -18.97 -22.06
CA THR A 309 8.42 -19.40 -22.90
C THR A 309 8.37 -18.67 -24.24
N GLU A 310 9.45 -18.76 -25.02
CA GLU A 310 9.49 -18.15 -26.35
C GLU A 310 8.45 -18.77 -27.29
N GLU A 311 8.20 -20.07 -27.19
CA GLU A 311 7.14 -20.73 -27.97
C GLU A 311 5.75 -20.26 -27.54
N GLU A 312 5.48 -20.16 -26.22
CA GLU A 312 4.18 -19.69 -25.71
C GLU A 312 3.91 -18.21 -26.05
N MET A 313 4.96 -17.38 -26.19
CA MET A 313 4.81 -15.99 -26.65
C MET A 313 4.21 -15.89 -28.07
N LEU A 314 4.31 -16.94 -28.88
CA LEU A 314 3.75 -17.00 -30.23
C LEU A 314 2.33 -17.61 -30.28
N MET A 315 1.82 -18.10 -29.14
CA MET A 315 0.52 -18.74 -29.05
C MET A 315 -0.61 -17.73 -28.80
N ASN A 316 -1.84 -18.18 -29.00
CA ASN A 316 -3.02 -17.42 -28.58
C ASN A 316 -3.22 -17.52 -27.05
N TRP A 317 -2.80 -16.48 -26.31
CA TRP A 317 -2.86 -16.49 -24.85
C TRP A 317 -4.27 -16.60 -24.27
N ARG A 318 -5.32 -16.31 -25.05
CA ARG A 318 -6.72 -16.48 -24.61
C ARG A 318 -7.11 -17.94 -24.39
N GLU A 319 -6.33 -18.88 -24.95
CA GLU A 319 -6.54 -20.33 -24.78
C GLU A 319 -5.86 -20.86 -23.52
N LEU A 320 -4.99 -20.08 -22.86
CA LEU A 320 -4.40 -20.46 -21.59
C LEU A 320 -5.48 -20.46 -20.51
N LYS A 321 -5.44 -21.46 -19.63
CA LYS A 321 -6.34 -21.54 -18.48
C LYS A 321 -5.97 -20.47 -17.47
N ASP A 322 -6.93 -19.62 -17.12
CA ASP A 322 -6.79 -18.59 -16.09
C ASP A 322 -7.51 -19.06 -14.80
N PRO A 323 -6.77 -19.42 -13.73
CA PRO A 323 -7.37 -19.85 -12.47
C PRO A 323 -7.69 -18.68 -11.53
N PHE A 324 -7.34 -17.44 -11.87
CA PHE A 324 -7.62 -16.28 -11.02
C PHE A 324 -9.10 -15.88 -11.12
N PRO A 325 -9.70 -15.30 -10.07
CA PRO A 325 -11.08 -14.83 -10.11
C PRO A 325 -11.31 -13.86 -11.27
N ALA A 326 -12.48 -13.93 -11.90
CA ALA A 326 -12.91 -12.90 -12.83
C ALA A 326 -13.14 -11.61 -12.04
N TRP A 327 -12.59 -10.49 -12.51
CA TRP A 327 -12.91 -9.18 -11.99
C TRP A 327 -14.10 -8.66 -12.79
N SER A 328 -15.16 -8.25 -12.10
CA SER A 328 -16.39 -7.71 -12.68
C SER A 328 -16.24 -6.24 -13.04
#